data_AF-A0A7S1C066-F1
#
_entry.id   AF-A0A7S1C066-F1
#
_cell.length_a   1.000
_cell.length_b   1.000
_cell.length_c   1.000
_cell.angle_alpha   90.00
_cell.angle_beta   90.00
_cell.angle_gamma   90.00
#
_symmetry.space_group_name_H-M   'P 1'
#
loop_
_entity.id
_entity.type
_entity.pdbx_description
1 polymer ?
#
loop_
_entity_poly.entity_id
_entity_poly.type
_entity_poly.pdbx_seq_one_letter_code
_entity_poly.pdbx_strand_id
1 'polypeptide(L)'
;MYKQVRYASLFSMVEEFLERYKAVGHVVARVMVGLPVSHDDFGEQQVKWKFLKLDLKTMSLDTMESCLNRYARECEKLMEYYLYAGKVPPKCDKEYMTGKMDAARRSVRKRHIWNKETINSKYKSK
;
A
#
# COMPACT_ATOMS: atom_id res chain seq x y z
N MET A 1 -11.51 -18.71 -10.32
CA MET A 1 -12.02 -17.31 -10.36
C MET A 1 -13.40 -17.27 -9.71
N TYR A 2 -13.96 -16.07 -9.51
CA TYR A 2 -14.93 -15.72 -8.47
C TYR A 2 -14.39 -15.92 -7.05
N LYS A 3 -14.63 -14.93 -6.19
CA LYS A 3 -14.32 -14.93 -4.77
C LYS A 3 -15.52 -14.35 -4.04
N GLN A 4 -15.99 -15.05 -3.00
CA GLN A 4 -17.06 -14.54 -2.15
C GLN A 4 -16.57 -13.35 -1.32
N VAL A 5 -17.46 -12.42 -0.98
CA VAL A 5 -17.14 -11.25 -0.15
C VAL A 5 -17.05 -11.69 1.32
N ARG A 6 -15.97 -12.38 1.69
CA ARG A 6 -15.75 -12.95 3.04
C ARG A 6 -14.42 -12.55 3.69
N TYR A 7 -13.61 -11.77 3.00
CA TYR A 7 -12.25 -11.44 3.42
C TYR A 7 -12.26 -10.25 4.38
N ALA A 8 -11.57 -10.39 5.52
CA ALA A 8 -11.46 -9.33 6.51
C ALA A 8 -10.54 -8.18 6.06
N SER A 9 -9.63 -8.46 5.12
CA SER A 9 -8.67 -7.47 4.62
C SER A 9 -8.31 -7.73 3.15
N LEU A 10 -7.85 -6.69 2.46
CA LEU A 10 -7.34 -6.83 1.09
C LEU A 10 -6.18 -7.83 1.02
N PHE A 11 -5.32 -7.83 2.05
CA PHE A 11 -4.24 -8.82 2.15
C PHE A 11 -4.77 -10.25 2.21
N SER A 12 -5.75 -10.55 3.06
CA SER A 12 -6.30 -11.92 3.20
C SER A 12 -6.88 -12.46 1.88
N MET A 13 -7.47 -11.58 1.06
CA MET A 13 -7.92 -11.96 -0.29
C MET A 13 -6.74 -12.29 -1.21
N VAL A 14 -5.71 -11.45 -1.21
CA VAL A 14 -4.51 -11.65 -2.04
C VAL A 14 -3.75 -12.90 -1.61
N GLU A 15 -3.59 -13.13 -0.31
CA GLU A 15 -2.94 -14.31 0.26
C GLU A 15 -3.58 -15.59 -0.25
N GLU A 16 -4.92 -15.70 -0.25
CA GLU A 16 -5.60 -16.87 -0.81
C GLU A 16 -5.28 -17.04 -2.30
N PHE A 17 -5.12 -15.97 -3.08
CA PHE A 17 -4.67 -16.10 -4.47
C PHE A 17 -3.24 -16.64 -4.55
N LEU A 18 -2.31 -16.14 -3.72
CA LEU A 18 -0.93 -16.60 -3.70
C LEU A 18 -0.84 -18.09 -3.40
N GLU A 19 -1.59 -18.57 -2.41
CA GLU A 19 -1.66 -19.98 -2.06
C GLU A 19 -2.20 -20.83 -3.20
N ARG A 20 -3.27 -20.38 -3.88
CA ARG A 20 -3.85 -21.11 -5.00
C ARG A 20 -2.91 -21.16 -6.20
N TYR A 21 -2.17 -20.09 -6.48
CA TYR A 21 -1.13 -20.11 -7.52
C TYR A 21 0.00 -21.06 -7.15
N LYS A 22 0.44 -21.06 -5.88
CA LYS A 22 1.48 -21.98 -5.39
C LYS A 22 1.05 -23.45 -5.53
N ALA A 23 -0.22 -23.76 -5.24
CA ALA A 23 -0.75 -25.11 -5.31
C ALA A 23 -0.72 -25.72 -6.72
N VAL A 24 -0.73 -24.88 -7.76
CA VAL A 24 -0.62 -25.32 -9.17
C VAL A 24 0.80 -25.14 -9.73
N GLY A 25 1.80 -24.91 -8.87
CA GLY A 25 3.21 -24.81 -9.26
C GLY A 25 3.64 -23.42 -9.76
N HIS A 26 2.81 -22.39 -9.64
CA HIS A 26 3.19 -21.02 -10.01
C HIS A 26 3.79 -20.25 -8.83
N VAL A 27 4.81 -19.44 -9.13
CA VAL A 27 5.38 -18.46 -8.20
C VAL A 27 4.96 -17.07 -8.63
N VAL A 28 4.18 -16.39 -7.80
CA VAL A 28 3.71 -15.02 -8.09
C VAL A 28 4.86 -14.04 -7.94
N ALA A 29 5.26 -13.40 -9.04
CA ALA A 29 6.36 -12.43 -9.04
C ALA A 29 5.93 -11.03 -8.59
N ARG A 30 4.71 -10.62 -8.92
CA ARG A 30 4.25 -9.24 -8.70
C ARG A 30 2.75 -9.19 -8.50
N VAL A 31 2.31 -8.35 -7.57
CA VAL A 31 0.90 -7.98 -7.38
C VAL A 31 0.75 -6.52 -7.78
N MET A 32 -0.23 -6.24 -8.63
CA MET A 32 -0.57 -4.88 -9.06
C MET A 32 -2.03 -4.60 -8.74
N VAL A 33 -2.29 -3.49 -8.06
CA VAL A 33 -3.65 -3.05 -7.70
C VAL A 33 -3.90 -1.70 -8.34
N GLY A 34 -5.03 -1.56 -9.02
CA GLY A 34 -5.46 -0.32 -9.64
C GLY A 34 -6.26 0.56 -8.70
N LEU A 35 -6.58 1.79 -9.10
CA LEU A 35 -7.58 2.60 -8.37
C LEU A 35 -8.98 2.02 -8.53
N PRO A 36 -9.91 2.33 -7.60
CA PRO A 36 -11.34 2.12 -7.83
C PRO A 36 -11.76 2.69 -9.18
N VAL A 37 -12.76 2.06 -9.80
CA VAL A 37 -13.31 2.51 -11.08
C VAL A 37 -14.52 3.38 -10.79
N SER A 38 -14.68 4.47 -11.55
CA SER A 38 -15.87 5.31 -11.44
C SER A 38 -17.11 4.51 -11.86
N HIS A 39 -18.23 4.74 -11.19
CA HIS A 39 -19.53 4.21 -11.61
C HIS A 39 -20.21 5.09 -12.68
N ASP A 40 -19.57 6.20 -13.07
CA ASP A 40 -20.06 7.06 -14.14
C ASP A 40 -19.78 6.41 -15.51
N ASP A 41 -20.85 5.96 -16.17
CA ASP A 41 -20.82 5.32 -17.49
C ASP A 41 -20.31 6.25 -18.60
N PHE A 42 -20.39 7.57 -18.38
CA PHE A 42 -19.91 8.60 -19.31
C PHE A 42 -18.56 9.18 -18.89
N GLY A 43 -17.95 8.66 -17.82
CA GLY A 43 -16.67 9.13 -17.32
C GLY A 43 -15.55 8.87 -18.34
N GLU A 44 -14.94 9.93 -18.86
CA GLU A 44 -13.78 9.83 -19.77
C GLU A 44 -12.46 9.49 -19.05
N GLN A 45 -12.53 9.21 -17.74
CA GLN A 45 -11.36 8.99 -16.91
C GLN A 45 -10.76 7.60 -17.17
N GLN A 46 -9.45 7.59 -17.37
CA GLN A 46 -8.74 6.36 -17.66
C GLN A 46 -8.61 5.48 -16.41
N VAL A 47 -8.85 4.18 -16.56
CA VAL A 47 -8.64 3.22 -15.47
C VAL A 47 -7.16 3.14 -15.10
N LYS A 48 -6.85 3.47 -13.84
CA LYS A 48 -5.47 3.42 -13.33
C LYS A 48 -5.13 2.02 -12.82
N TRP A 49 -4.80 1.10 -13.72
CA TRP A 49 -4.54 -0.32 -13.42
C TRP A 49 -3.37 -0.62 -12.48
N LYS A 50 -2.28 0.15 -12.58
CA LYS A 50 -0.99 -0.17 -11.94
C LYS A 50 -0.62 0.85 -10.88
N PHE A 51 -1.57 1.19 -10.00
CA PHE A 51 -1.39 2.21 -8.98
C PHE A 51 -0.42 1.73 -7.89
N LEU A 52 -0.73 0.62 -7.24
CA LEU A 52 0.12 -0.05 -6.27
C LEU A 52 0.86 -1.19 -6.97
N LYS A 53 2.20 -1.20 -6.87
CA LYS A 53 3.06 -2.26 -7.43
C LYS A 53 3.88 -2.90 -6.32
N LEU A 54 3.67 -4.19 -6.12
CA LEU A 54 4.30 -4.98 -5.06
C LEU A 54 5.16 -6.07 -5.68
N ASP A 55 6.47 -6.00 -5.47
CA ASP A 55 7.42 -6.99 -5.99
C ASP A 55 7.70 -8.07 -4.95
N LEU A 56 7.13 -9.26 -5.15
CA LEU A 56 7.19 -10.36 -4.18
C LEU A 56 8.56 -11.04 -4.14
N LYS A 57 9.45 -10.75 -5.11
CA LYS A 57 10.83 -11.26 -5.07
C LYS A 57 11.69 -10.54 -4.05
N THR A 58 11.37 -9.28 -3.74
CA THR A 58 12.20 -8.41 -2.89
C THR A 58 11.52 -7.99 -1.60
N MET A 59 10.20 -8.19 -1.49
CA MET A 59 9.39 -7.75 -0.38
C MET A 59 8.94 -8.92 0.50
N SER A 60 8.95 -8.73 1.82
CA SER A 60 8.40 -9.70 2.77
C SER A 60 6.87 -9.67 2.81
N LEU A 61 6.24 -10.75 3.26
CA LEU A 61 4.78 -10.84 3.42
C LEU A 61 4.23 -9.77 4.39
N ASP A 62 4.93 -9.50 5.49
CA ASP A 62 4.54 -8.46 6.46
C ASP A 62 4.50 -7.04 5.86
N THR A 63 5.49 -6.72 5.01
CA THR A 63 5.51 -5.44 4.29
C THR A 63 4.40 -5.40 3.23
N MET A 64 4.11 -6.53 2.57
CA MET A 64 3.00 -6.66 1.63
C MET A 64 1.65 -6.39 2.31
N GLU A 65 1.43 -7.00 3.47
CA GLU A 65 0.22 -6.82 4.28
C GLU A 65 0.04 -5.35 4.65
N SER A 66 1.09 -4.74 5.19
CA SER A 66 1.09 -3.33 5.58
C SER A 66 0.76 -2.41 4.39
N CYS A 67 1.35 -2.66 3.22
CA CYS A 67 1.08 -1.87 2.01
C CYS A 67 -0.35 -2.05 1.49
N LEU A 68 -0.84 -3.29 1.40
CA LEU A 68 -2.19 -3.59 0.90
C LEU A 68 -3.27 -3.02 1.83
N ASN A 69 -3.12 -3.20 3.15
CA ASN A 69 -4.09 -2.72 4.12
C ASN A 69 -4.07 -1.19 4.22
N ARG A 70 -2.90 -0.56 4.06
CA ARG A 70 -2.81 0.91 3.96
C ARG A 70 -3.50 1.40 2.69
N TYR A 71 -3.22 0.80 1.55
CA TYR A 71 -3.88 1.12 0.29
C TYR A 71 -5.40 1.01 0.41
N ALA A 72 -5.91 -0.08 0.99
CA ALA A 72 -7.34 -0.29 1.18
C ALA A 72 -8.02 0.79 2.06
N ARG A 73 -7.28 1.43 2.98
CA ARG A 73 -7.78 2.55 3.80
C ARG A 73 -7.73 3.89 3.09
N GLU A 74 -6.81 4.06 2.13
CA GLU A 74 -6.55 5.32 1.44
C GLU A 74 -7.21 5.37 0.04
N CYS A 75 -7.62 4.24 -0.54
CA CYS A 75 -8.03 4.13 -1.94
C CYS A 75 -9.23 5.00 -2.31
N GLU A 76 -10.19 5.18 -1.41
CA GLU A 76 -11.37 6.04 -1.62
C GLU A 76 -10.96 7.51 -1.77
N LYS A 77 -10.15 8.03 -0.84
CA LYS A 77 -9.62 9.41 -0.91
C LYS A 77 -8.70 9.63 -2.10
N LEU A 78 -7.92 8.61 -2.47
CA LEU A 78 -7.07 8.64 -3.66
C LEU A 78 -7.90 8.69 -4.94
N MET A 79 -9.05 7.99 -4.97
CA MET A 79 -10.00 8.05 -6.06
C MET A 79 -10.63 9.43 -6.17
N GLU A 80 -11.18 9.98 -5.08
CA GLU A 80 -11.75 11.35 -5.08
C GLU A 80 -10.78 12.39 -5.62
N TYR A 81 -9.51 12.33 -5.19
CA TYR A 81 -8.48 13.23 -5.72
C TYR A 81 -8.24 13.01 -7.21
N TYR A 82 -8.18 11.75 -7.66
CA TYR A 82 -7.98 11.42 -9.06
C TYR A 82 -9.13 11.92 -9.94
N LEU A 83 -10.38 11.80 -9.47
CA LEU A 83 -11.57 12.33 -10.12
C LEU A 83 -11.49 13.85 -10.29
N TYR A 84 -11.06 14.56 -9.24
CA TYR A 84 -10.99 16.02 -9.24
C TYR A 84 -9.82 16.57 -10.05
N ALA A 85 -8.62 16.04 -9.86
CA ALA A 85 -7.38 16.58 -10.42
C ALA A 85 -6.95 15.94 -11.76
N GLY A 86 -7.56 14.81 -12.15
CA GLY A 86 -7.15 13.99 -13.29
C GLY A 86 -5.75 13.35 -13.13
N LYS A 87 -5.11 13.53 -11.98
CA LYS A 87 -3.74 13.08 -11.67
C LYS A 87 -3.70 12.48 -10.27
N VAL A 88 -2.75 11.57 -10.05
CA VAL A 88 -2.48 11.00 -8.73
C VAL A 88 -1.67 11.98 -7.89
N PRO A 89 -1.87 12.08 -6.55
CA PRO A 89 -1.03 12.91 -5.70
C PRO A 89 0.46 12.57 -5.87
N PRO A 90 1.36 13.55 -6.15
CA PRO A 90 2.76 13.28 -6.51
C PRO A 90 3.54 12.47 -5.46
N LYS A 91 3.20 12.67 -4.17
CA LYS A 91 3.77 11.95 -3.05
C LYS A 91 3.38 10.47 -3.05
N CYS A 92 2.13 10.19 -3.40
CA CYS A 92 1.58 8.84 -3.45
C CYS A 92 2.12 8.08 -4.65
N ASP A 93 2.21 8.71 -5.82
CA ASP A 93 2.64 8.02 -7.04
C ASP A 93 4.03 7.34 -6.86
N LYS A 94 5.00 8.01 -6.23
CA LYS A 94 6.33 7.40 -5.98
C LYS A 94 6.31 6.33 -4.88
N GLU A 95 5.56 6.53 -3.80
CA GLU A 95 5.47 5.57 -2.67
C GLU A 95 4.79 4.26 -3.10
N TYR A 96 3.66 4.36 -3.81
CA TYR A 96 2.85 3.23 -4.27
C TYR A 96 3.47 2.49 -5.47
N MET A 97 4.24 3.19 -6.33
CA MET A 97 4.95 2.56 -7.46
C MET A 97 6.18 1.75 -7.04
N THR A 98 6.79 2.08 -5.89
CA THR A 98 8.04 1.44 -5.44
C THR A 98 7.85 0.41 -4.33
N GLY A 99 6.64 0.29 -3.76
CA GLY A 99 6.38 -0.58 -2.61
C GLY A 99 7.13 -0.17 -1.34
N LYS A 100 7.75 1.02 -1.30
CA LYS A 100 8.57 1.50 -0.18
C LYS A 100 7.77 2.33 0.81
N MET A 101 6.55 1.90 1.16
CA MET A 101 5.67 2.67 2.03
C MET A 101 6.16 2.75 3.50
N ASP A 102 6.93 1.75 3.96
CA ASP A 102 7.35 1.63 5.37
C ASP A 102 8.72 2.24 5.70
N ALA A 103 9.56 2.50 4.70
CA ALA A 103 10.92 3.01 4.92
C ALA A 103 10.89 4.45 5.49
N ALA A 104 9.96 5.28 5.04
CA ALA A 104 9.87 6.68 5.44
C ALA A 104 9.41 6.86 6.90
N ARG A 105 8.48 6.04 7.41
CA ARG A 105 7.95 6.19 8.78
C ARG A 105 8.83 5.58 9.85
N ARG A 106 9.57 4.49 9.58
CA ARG A 106 10.57 3.95 10.51
C ARG A 106 11.68 4.97 10.83
N SER A 107 12.08 5.77 9.84
CA SER A 107 13.02 6.90 10.01
C SER A 107 12.46 8.02 10.89
N VAL A 108 11.18 8.36 10.75
CA VAL A 108 10.53 9.42 11.55
C VAL A 108 10.36 8.99 13.01
N ARG A 109 9.95 7.74 13.26
CA ARG A 109 9.85 7.20 14.64
C ARG A 109 11.20 7.15 15.35
N LYS A 110 12.28 6.72 14.68
CA LYS A 110 13.63 6.72 15.27
C LYS A 110 14.11 8.12 15.67
N ARG A 111 13.86 9.14 14.84
CA ARG A 111 14.22 10.54 15.17
C ARG A 111 13.47 11.06 16.39
N HIS A 112 12.20 10.71 16.55
CA HIS A 112 11.41 11.16 17.70
C HIS A 112 11.83 10.46 19.02
N ILE A 113 12.30 9.22 18.96
CA ILE A 113 12.78 8.47 20.13
C ILE A 113 14.16 9.00 20.56
N TRP A 114 15.10 9.18 19.62
CA TRP A 114 16.42 9.76 19.91
C TRP A 114 16.32 11.16 20.54
N ASN A 115 15.37 11.99 20.08
CA ASN A 115 15.21 13.35 20.63
C ASN A 115 14.67 13.36 22.07
N LYS A 116 13.91 12.33 22.48
CA LYS A 116 13.45 12.21 23.87
C LYS A 116 14.56 11.77 24.81
N GLU A 117 15.45 10.90 24.35
CA GLU A 117 16.60 10.41 25.15
C GLU A 117 17.65 11.50 25.36
N THR A 118 17.93 12.33 24.34
CA THR A 118 18.86 13.47 24.46
C THR A 118 18.32 14.60 25.33
N ILE A 119 17.01 14.84 25.30
CA ILE A 119 16.36 15.82 26.18
C ILE A 119 16.44 15.33 27.64
N ASN A 120 16.13 14.07 27.92
CA ASN A 120 16.09 13.57 29.31
C ASN A 120 17.49 13.39 29.95
N SER A 121 18.55 13.24 29.14
CA SER A 121 19.94 13.23 29.63
C SER A 121 20.43 14.62 30.06
N LYS A 122 19.94 15.70 29.44
CA LYS A 122 20.36 17.07 29.74
C LYS A 122 19.85 17.62 31.07
N TYR A 123 18.79 17.03 31.64
CA TYR A 123 18.15 17.50 32.89
C TYR A 123 18.48 16.64 34.12
N LYS A 124 19.35 15.62 34.00
CA LYS A 124 19.68 14.70 35.10
C LYS A 124 21.04 14.95 35.77
N SER A 125 21.66 16.10 35.51
CA SER A 125 22.93 16.52 36.13
C SER A 125 22.76 17.87 36.82
N LYS A 126 22.07 17.86 37.96
CA LYS A 126 22.22 18.82 39.06
C LYS A 126 21.95 18.11 40.37
#